data_AF-A0AAJ2RB00-F1
#
_entry.id   AF-A0AAJ2RB00-F1
#
_cell.length_a   1.000
_cell.length_b   1.000
_cell.length_c   1.000
_cell.angle_alpha   90.00
_cell.angle_beta   90.00
_cell.angle_gamma   90.00
#
_symmetry.space_group_name_H-M   'P 1'
#
loop_
_entity.id
_entity.type
_entity.pdbx_description
1 polymer ?
#
loop_
_entity_poly.entity_id
_entity_poly.type
_entity_poly.pdbx_seq_one_letter_code
_entity_poly.pdbx_strand_id
1 'polypeptide(L)'
;MLQSTRKKQRLSRYLKDFKHKQTHCSHCNRELDRVSLAYRHQLVNKKSMSFIDSLIDDETWQRLQQDLIPLCRFCSEIICNTHTIYFDIKAFTQYLIDQTEVRHSTMREYVIRLRRLDELLAAKNYPKEDFVSDNIQQHIYDYLPDIESDTYRSALRKYGQYLDWHKYYR
;
A
#
# COMPACT_ATOMS: atom_id res chain seq x y z
N MET A 1 -1.40 -16.16 47.18
CA MET A 1 -1.28 -16.22 45.71
C MET A 1 -1.63 -14.83 45.17
N LEU A 2 -0.69 -14.13 44.55
CA LEU A 2 -0.94 -12.78 44.02
C LEU A 2 -1.95 -12.87 42.87
N GLN A 3 -3.15 -12.36 43.08
CA GLN A 3 -4.03 -11.98 41.98
C GLN A 3 -3.32 -10.86 41.22
N SER A 4 -2.63 -11.20 40.14
CA SER A 4 -2.23 -10.22 39.13
C SER A 4 -3.53 -9.58 38.66
N THR A 5 -3.80 -8.36 39.12
CA THR A 5 -4.81 -7.50 38.53
C THR A 5 -4.42 -7.35 37.08
N ARG A 6 -5.13 -8.06 36.19
CA ARG A 6 -4.94 -7.92 34.74
C ARG A 6 -5.21 -6.46 34.42
N LYS A 7 -4.15 -5.65 34.35
CA LYS A 7 -4.24 -4.24 34.04
C LYS A 7 -4.83 -4.15 32.64
N LYS A 8 -6.08 -3.72 32.58
CA LYS A 8 -6.74 -3.45 31.31
C LYS A 8 -6.44 -2.02 30.94
N GLN A 9 -5.94 -1.82 29.74
CA GLN A 9 -5.68 -0.49 29.19
C GLN A 9 -6.27 -0.41 27.77
N ARG A 10 -6.56 0.81 27.32
CA ARG A 10 -7.07 1.03 25.97
C ARG A 10 -6.04 0.56 24.95
N LEU A 11 -6.49 -0.18 23.94
CA LEU A 11 -5.67 -0.61 22.81
C LEU A 11 -4.97 0.59 22.14
N SER A 12 -5.66 1.73 22.01
CA SER A 12 -5.08 2.98 21.50
C SER A 12 -3.81 3.43 22.21
N ARG A 13 -3.69 3.18 23.53
CA ARG A 13 -2.49 3.54 24.28
C ARG A 13 -1.35 2.55 24.04
N TYR A 14 -1.63 1.24 24.02
CA TYR A 14 -0.62 0.24 23.63
C TYR A 14 -0.08 0.50 22.22
N LEU A 15 -0.96 0.79 21.26
CA LEU A 15 -0.58 1.13 19.89
C LEU A 15 0.30 2.38 19.82
N LYS A 16 0.00 3.40 20.64
CA LYS A 16 0.81 4.62 20.73
C LYS A 16 2.22 4.31 21.24
N ASP A 17 2.31 3.60 22.36
CA ASP A 17 3.58 3.24 22.97
C ASP A 17 4.40 2.32 22.05
N PHE A 18 3.75 1.39 21.37
CA PHE A 18 4.37 0.54 20.35
C PHE A 18 4.92 1.38 19.19
N LYS A 19 4.12 2.29 18.61
CA LYS A 19 4.55 3.18 17.51
C LYS A 19 5.81 3.96 17.87
N HIS A 20 5.88 4.53 19.08
CA HIS A 20 7.04 5.31 19.52
C HIS A 20 8.32 4.50 19.65
N LYS A 21 8.24 3.18 19.78
CA LYS A 21 9.40 2.29 19.84
C LYS A 21 9.91 1.87 18.46
N GLN A 22 9.13 2.08 17.40
CA GLN A 22 9.51 1.65 16.05
C GLN A 22 10.34 2.73 15.38
N THR A 23 11.58 2.39 15.03
CA THR A 23 12.53 3.31 14.39
C THR A 23 12.70 3.04 12.90
N HIS A 24 12.37 1.84 12.41
CA HIS A 24 12.61 1.42 11.03
C HIS A 24 11.36 0.78 10.42
N CYS A 25 11.21 0.96 9.10
CA CYS A 25 10.18 0.29 8.30
C CYS A 25 10.48 -1.21 8.21
N SER A 26 9.54 -2.08 8.61
CA SER A 26 9.71 -3.53 8.49
C SER A 26 9.87 -4.02 7.05
N HIS A 27 9.42 -3.24 6.05
CA HIS A 27 9.49 -3.65 4.65
C HIS A 27 10.77 -3.18 3.93
N CYS A 28 11.15 -1.91 4.11
CA CYS A 28 12.29 -1.32 3.37
C CYS A 28 13.47 -0.92 4.26
N ASN A 29 13.40 -1.22 5.56
CA ASN A 29 14.40 -0.90 6.57
C ASN A 29 14.81 0.59 6.63
N ARG A 30 14.00 1.49 6.09
CA ARG A 30 14.23 2.93 6.19
C ARG A 30 13.86 3.43 7.58
N GLU A 31 14.66 4.34 8.12
CA GLU A 31 14.35 5.08 9.34
C GLU A 31 13.00 5.83 9.22
N LEU A 32 12.23 5.85 10.32
CA LEU A 32 10.85 6.35 10.36
C LEU A 32 10.73 7.62 11.18
N ASP A 33 10.54 8.76 10.52
CA ASP A 33 10.06 9.98 11.18
C ASP A 33 8.59 9.88 11.61
N ARG A 34 7.80 9.12 10.84
CA ARG A 34 6.38 8.86 11.10
C ARG A 34 6.06 7.40 10.82
N VAL A 35 5.55 6.72 11.84
CA VAL A 35 5.20 5.30 11.79
C VAL A 35 3.74 5.11 11.36
N SER A 36 3.54 4.46 10.22
CA SER A 36 2.26 3.84 9.89
C SER A 36 2.25 2.43 10.48
N LEU A 37 1.14 2.02 11.12
CA LEU A 37 0.97 0.63 11.54
C LEU A 37 -0.01 -0.05 10.60
N ALA A 38 0.36 -1.25 10.15
CA ALA A 38 -0.52 -2.16 9.47
C ALA A 38 -0.85 -3.35 10.37
N TYR A 39 -2.08 -3.85 10.25
CA TYR A 39 -2.53 -5.10 10.83
C TYR A 39 -3.27 -5.87 9.74
N ARG A 40 -2.84 -7.10 9.42
CA ARG A 40 -3.45 -7.95 8.38
C ARG A 40 -3.73 -7.21 7.06
N HIS A 41 -2.73 -6.48 6.55
CA HIS A 41 -2.83 -5.67 5.31
C HIS A 41 -3.84 -4.51 5.37
N GLN A 42 -4.23 -4.06 6.56
CA GLN A 42 -5.04 -2.85 6.74
C GLN A 42 -4.29 -1.83 7.60
N LEU A 43 -4.37 -0.56 7.22
CA LEU A 43 -3.83 0.52 8.02
C LEU A 43 -4.60 0.63 9.33
N VAL A 44 -3.90 0.61 10.45
CA VAL A 44 -4.46 0.79 11.80
C VAL A 44 -4.84 2.26 11.99
N ASN A 45 -6.14 2.55 11.94
CA ASN A 45 -6.69 3.86 12.23
C ASN A 45 -8.08 3.74 12.87
N LYS A 46 -8.60 4.84 13.43
CA LYS A 46 -9.90 4.85 14.11
C LYS A 46 -11.08 4.45 13.22
N LYS A 47 -10.99 4.67 11.90
CA LYS A 47 -12.04 4.31 10.95
C LYS A 47 -11.99 2.82 10.59
N SER A 48 -10.80 2.23 10.51
CA SER A 48 -10.60 0.83 10.14
C SER A 48 -10.70 -0.16 11.30
N MET A 49 -10.55 0.30 12.54
CA MET A 49 -10.65 -0.54 13.74
C MET A 49 -11.58 0.07 14.77
N SER A 50 -12.87 -0.29 14.69
CA SER A 50 -13.92 0.16 15.62
C SER A 50 -13.64 -0.17 17.09
N PHE A 51 -12.77 -1.15 17.36
CA PHE A 51 -12.37 -1.59 18.70
C PHE A 51 -11.06 -0.96 19.21
N ILE A 52 -10.50 0.05 18.53
CA ILE A 52 -9.27 0.75 18.98
C ILE A 52 -9.42 1.37 20.38
N ASP A 53 -10.64 1.75 20.75
CA ASP A 53 -10.94 2.32 22.06
C ASP A 53 -11.31 1.26 23.13
N SER A 54 -11.36 -0.02 22.74
CA SER A 54 -11.63 -1.13 23.68
C SER A 54 -10.49 -1.32 24.68
N LEU A 55 -10.87 -1.75 25.88
CA LEU A 55 -9.94 -2.14 26.93
C LEU A 55 -9.49 -3.58 26.71
N ILE A 56 -8.18 -3.79 26.60
CA ILE A 56 -7.56 -5.13 26.48
C ILE A 56 -6.57 -5.34 27.63
N ASP A 57 -6.31 -6.59 27.98
CA ASP A 57 -5.26 -6.96 28.93
C ASP A 57 -3.90 -7.16 28.23
N ASP A 58 -2.85 -7.26 29.05
CA ASP A 58 -1.47 -7.42 28.56
C ASP A 58 -1.29 -8.70 27.73
N GLU A 59 -2.01 -9.78 28.05
CA GLU A 59 -1.93 -11.04 27.30
C GLU A 59 -2.48 -10.88 25.88
N THR A 60 -3.65 -10.23 25.74
CA THR A 60 -4.24 -9.90 24.44
C THR A 60 -3.30 -8.98 23.65
N TRP A 61 -2.70 -8.00 24.31
CA TRP A 61 -1.73 -7.10 23.70
C TRP A 61 -0.50 -7.84 23.16
N GLN A 62 0.07 -8.77 23.94
CA GLN A 62 1.25 -9.55 23.54
C GLN A 62 1.03 -10.34 22.25
N ARG A 63 -0.17 -10.87 22.05
CA ARG A 63 -0.55 -11.58 20.81
C ARG A 63 -0.73 -10.60 19.65
N LEU A 64 -1.46 -9.49 19.88
CA LEU A 64 -1.75 -8.50 18.83
C LEU A 64 -0.49 -7.82 18.28
N GLN A 65 0.49 -7.51 19.13
CA GLN A 65 1.67 -6.77 18.70
C GLN A 65 2.57 -7.55 17.73
N GLN A 66 2.50 -8.88 17.72
CA GLN A 66 3.29 -9.73 16.80
C GLN A 66 2.81 -9.59 15.35
N ASP A 67 1.54 -9.25 15.16
CA ASP A 67 0.93 -9.06 13.83
C ASP A 67 1.00 -7.60 13.35
N LEU A 68 1.52 -6.68 14.18
CA LEU A 68 1.67 -5.28 13.83
C LEU A 68 2.92 -5.05 13.00
N ILE A 69 2.75 -4.44 11.84
CA ILE A 69 3.84 -4.15 10.92
C ILE A 69 4.06 -2.64 10.87
N PRO A 70 5.17 -2.11 11.42
CA PRO A 70 5.55 -0.72 11.23
C PRO A 70 6.05 -0.47 9.82
N LEU A 71 5.46 0.52 9.16
CA LEU A 71 5.72 0.86 7.78
C LEU A 71 5.99 2.35 7.63
N CYS A 72 6.87 2.69 6.69
CA CYS A 72 6.96 4.05 6.19
C CYS A 72 5.70 4.39 5.38
N ARG A 73 5.46 5.68 5.14
CA ARG A 73 4.30 6.15 4.37
C ARG A 73 4.13 5.43 3.03
N PHE A 74 5.23 5.22 2.31
CA PHE A 74 5.16 4.58 1.01
C PHE A 74 4.81 3.09 1.11
N CYS A 75 5.48 2.34 2.00
CA CYS A 75 5.21 0.92 2.15
C CYS A 75 3.81 0.66 2.70
N SER A 76 3.26 1.55 3.54
CA SER A 76 1.88 1.42 4.00
C SER A 76 0.88 1.63 2.87
N GLU A 77 1.12 2.57 1.96
CA GLU A 77 0.31 2.76 0.75
C GLU A 77 0.39 1.54 -0.19
N ILE A 78 1.56 0.90 -0.33
CA ILE A 78 1.72 -0.31 -1.15
C ILE A 78 0.99 -1.51 -0.54
N ILE A 79 1.28 -1.80 0.73
CA ILE A 79 0.90 -3.07 1.37
C ILE A 79 -0.55 -3.03 1.83
N CYS A 80 -1.06 -1.87 2.24
CA CYS A 80 -2.37 -1.78 2.89
C CYS A 80 -3.49 -1.26 2.00
N ASN A 81 -3.17 -0.71 0.83
CA ASN A 81 -4.16 -0.21 -0.11
C ASN A 81 -4.23 -1.17 -1.31
N THR A 82 -4.72 -2.39 -1.12
CA THR A 82 -4.68 -3.44 -2.15
C THR A 82 -5.86 -3.42 -3.12
N HIS A 83 -6.83 -2.51 -2.95
CA HIS A 83 -7.96 -2.41 -3.88
C HIS A 83 -7.53 -1.65 -5.13
N THR A 84 -7.12 -2.40 -6.13
CA THR A 84 -6.86 -1.89 -7.48
C THR A 84 -7.67 -2.72 -8.46
N ILE A 85 -8.40 -2.07 -9.36
CA ILE A 85 -9.28 -2.72 -10.32
C ILE A 85 -8.53 -3.11 -11.59
N TYR A 86 -7.57 -2.29 -12.01
CA TYR A 86 -6.88 -2.43 -13.29
C TYR A 86 -5.39 -2.73 -13.11
N PHE A 87 -4.71 -2.02 -12.21
CA PHE A 87 -3.26 -2.14 -12.07
C PHE A 87 -2.87 -3.09 -10.92
N ASP A 88 -2.18 -4.20 -11.20
CA ASP A 88 -1.49 -4.99 -10.16
C ASP A 88 -0.27 -4.23 -9.62
N ILE A 89 -0.53 -3.30 -8.69
CA ILE A 89 0.50 -2.44 -8.09
C ILE A 89 1.53 -3.25 -7.29
N LYS A 90 1.12 -4.35 -6.66
CA LYS A 90 2.02 -5.15 -5.83
C LYS A 90 3.03 -5.89 -6.70
N ALA A 91 2.56 -6.60 -7.72
CA ALA A 91 3.45 -7.30 -8.65
C ALA A 91 4.32 -6.31 -9.43
N PHE A 92 3.77 -5.18 -9.87
CA PHE A 92 4.54 -4.13 -10.52
C PHE A 92 5.63 -3.53 -9.63
N THR A 93 5.35 -3.28 -8.35
CA THR A 93 6.35 -2.78 -7.40
C THR A 93 7.48 -3.80 -7.20
N GLN A 94 7.14 -5.10 -7.11
CA GLN A 94 8.13 -6.16 -7.00
C GLN A 94 9.02 -6.23 -8.26
N TYR A 95 8.41 -6.15 -9.45
CA TYR A 95 9.15 -6.06 -10.71
C TYR A 95 10.11 -4.87 -10.75
N LEU A 96 9.68 -3.68 -10.30
CA LEU A 96 10.55 -2.51 -10.27
C LEU A 96 11.75 -2.70 -9.33
N ILE A 97 11.57 -3.40 -8.21
CA ILE A 97 12.64 -3.67 -7.23
C ILE A 97 13.62 -4.71 -7.78
N ASP A 98 13.11 -5.80 -8.35
CA ASP A 98 13.94 -6.98 -8.68
C ASP A 98 14.54 -6.90 -10.07
N GLN A 99 13.86 -6.24 -11.02
CA GLN A 99 14.17 -6.31 -12.45
C GLN A 99 14.62 -4.97 -13.04
N THR A 100 14.68 -3.89 -12.24
CA THR A 100 15.02 -2.57 -12.75
C THR A 100 15.93 -1.78 -11.81
N GLU A 101 16.74 -0.89 -12.36
CA GLU A 101 17.57 0.06 -11.57
C GLU A 101 16.83 1.38 -11.26
N VAL A 102 15.50 1.39 -11.36
CA VAL A 102 14.72 2.61 -11.14
C VAL A 102 14.90 3.07 -9.70
N ARG A 103 15.31 4.33 -9.52
CA ARG A 103 15.48 4.93 -8.19
C ARG A 103 14.19 4.83 -7.39
N HIS A 104 14.31 4.61 -6.08
CA HIS A 104 13.15 4.54 -5.19
C HIS A 104 12.20 5.75 -5.31
N SER A 105 12.69 6.96 -5.54
CA SER A 105 11.83 8.15 -5.75
C SER A 105 10.92 8.01 -6.97
N THR A 106 11.47 7.53 -8.09
CA THR A 106 10.76 7.34 -9.35
C THR A 106 9.79 6.15 -9.25
N MET A 107 10.19 5.06 -8.58
CA MET A 107 9.27 3.96 -8.29
C MET A 107 8.05 4.44 -7.50
N ARG A 108 8.26 5.26 -6.45
CA ARG A 108 7.15 5.85 -5.67
C ARG A 108 6.20 6.64 -6.54
N GLU A 109 6.76 7.47 -7.41
CA GLU A 109 6.01 8.31 -8.33
C GLU A 109 5.16 7.48 -9.30
N TYR A 110 5.73 6.43 -9.89
CA TYR A 110 4.98 5.52 -10.77
C TYR A 110 3.81 4.86 -10.05
N VAL A 111 4.06 4.28 -8.88
CA VAL A 111 3.00 3.66 -8.08
C VAL A 111 1.88 4.64 -7.77
N ILE A 112 2.21 5.84 -7.29
CA ILE A 112 1.19 6.84 -6.91
C ILE A 112 0.37 7.27 -8.13
N ARG A 113 1.03 7.50 -9.27
CA ARG A 113 0.37 7.85 -10.53
C ARG A 113 -0.58 6.74 -10.98
N LEU A 114 -0.15 5.48 -10.98
CA LEU A 114 -0.99 4.36 -11.38
C LEU A 114 -2.17 4.13 -10.43
N ARG A 115 -1.99 4.32 -9.12
CA ARG A 115 -3.11 4.24 -8.15
C ARG A 115 -4.16 5.30 -8.37
N ARG A 116 -3.74 6.56 -8.57
CA ARG A 116 -4.67 7.65 -8.89
C ARG A 116 -5.40 7.40 -10.20
N LEU A 117 -4.68 6.86 -11.19
CA LEU A 117 -5.28 6.48 -12.45
C LEU A 117 -6.29 5.33 -12.28
N ASP A 118 -5.99 4.33 -11.46
CA ASP A 118 -6.91 3.24 -11.11
C ASP A 118 -8.23 3.78 -10.52
N GLU A 119 -8.12 4.71 -9.55
CA GLU A 119 -9.27 5.37 -8.93
C GLU A 119 -10.10 6.16 -9.95
N LEU A 120 -9.45 6.86 -10.89
CA LEU A 120 -10.12 7.61 -11.96
C LEU A 120 -10.85 6.68 -12.94
N LEU A 121 -10.20 5.62 -13.39
CA LEU A 121 -10.79 4.61 -14.29
C LEU A 121 -11.97 3.90 -13.61
N ALA A 122 -11.83 3.58 -12.32
CA ALA A 122 -12.88 3.00 -11.51
C ALA A 122 -14.10 3.93 -11.40
N ALA A 123 -13.87 5.20 -11.07
CA ALA A 123 -14.93 6.20 -10.93
C ALA A 123 -15.68 6.47 -12.24
N LYS A 124 -15.03 6.26 -13.39
CA LYS A 124 -15.63 6.44 -14.72
C LYS A 124 -16.22 5.16 -15.31
N ASN A 125 -16.08 4.01 -14.63
CA ASN A 125 -16.48 2.69 -15.13
C ASN A 125 -15.79 2.36 -16.47
N TYR A 126 -14.48 2.55 -16.55
CA TYR A 126 -13.70 2.16 -17.72
C TYR A 126 -13.91 0.66 -18.05
N PRO A 127 -14.15 0.29 -19.32
CA PRO A 127 -14.34 -1.11 -19.69
C PRO A 127 -13.08 -1.93 -19.39
N LYS A 128 -13.23 -3.07 -18.72
CA LYS A 128 -12.08 -3.92 -18.38
C LYS A 128 -11.49 -4.60 -19.61
N GLU A 129 -12.31 -4.84 -20.63
CA GLU A 129 -11.88 -5.46 -21.88
C GLU A 129 -10.86 -4.57 -22.61
N ASP A 130 -11.07 -3.25 -22.57
CA ASP A 130 -10.17 -2.23 -23.15
C ASP A 130 -8.88 -2.03 -22.34
N PHE A 131 -8.77 -2.66 -21.17
CA PHE A 131 -7.53 -2.67 -20.38
C PHE A 131 -6.63 -3.86 -20.72
N VAL A 132 -7.14 -4.90 -21.38
CA VAL A 132 -6.40 -6.13 -21.70
C VAL A 132 -5.79 -6.06 -23.11
N SER A 133 -6.15 -5.07 -23.92
CA SER A 133 -5.66 -4.89 -25.29
C SER A 133 -4.19 -4.44 -25.35
N ASP A 134 -3.56 -4.74 -26.48
CA ASP A 134 -2.29 -4.11 -26.81
C ASP A 134 -2.50 -2.59 -26.91
N ASN A 135 -1.56 -1.80 -26.36
CA ASN A 135 -1.62 -0.33 -26.33
C ASN A 135 -2.63 0.29 -25.33
N ILE A 136 -2.69 -0.25 -24.11
CA ILE A 136 -3.44 0.30 -22.95
C ILE A 136 -3.29 1.83 -22.81
N GLN A 137 -2.09 2.35 -23.08
CA GLN A 137 -1.81 3.78 -22.98
C GLN A 137 -2.72 4.61 -23.90
N GLN A 138 -2.87 4.20 -25.17
CA GLN A 138 -3.73 4.92 -26.12
C GLN A 138 -5.19 4.84 -25.71
N HIS A 139 -5.68 3.65 -25.36
CA HIS A 139 -7.08 3.47 -24.95
C HIS A 139 -7.46 4.32 -23.72
N ILE A 140 -6.57 4.42 -22.73
CA ILE A 140 -6.80 5.27 -21.56
C ILE A 140 -6.86 6.75 -21.95
N TYR A 141 -6.01 7.22 -22.87
CA TYR A 141 -6.04 8.62 -23.31
C TYR A 141 -7.24 8.95 -24.18
N ASP A 142 -7.67 8.03 -25.02
CA ASP A 142 -8.88 8.20 -25.83
C ASP A 142 -10.13 8.27 -24.93
N TYR A 143 -10.15 7.50 -23.85
CA TYR A 143 -11.26 7.48 -22.90
C TYR A 143 -11.24 8.64 -21.89
N LEU A 144 -10.06 9.12 -21.52
CA LEU A 144 -9.86 10.26 -20.61
C LEU A 144 -9.10 11.41 -21.30
N PRO A 145 -9.70 12.10 -22.29
CA PRO A 145 -8.99 13.12 -23.06
C PRO A 145 -8.54 14.33 -22.23
N ASP A 146 -9.22 14.61 -21.11
CA ASP A 146 -8.90 15.71 -20.19
C ASP A 146 -7.79 15.35 -19.18
N ILE A 147 -7.30 14.11 -19.20
CA ILE A 147 -6.21 13.72 -18.30
C ILE A 147 -4.91 14.38 -18.80
N GLU A 148 -4.17 15.04 -17.90
CA GLU A 148 -2.84 15.55 -18.23
C GLU A 148 -1.96 14.39 -18.69
N SER A 149 -1.78 14.28 -20.00
CA SER A 149 -1.22 13.08 -20.60
C SER A 149 0.21 12.82 -20.09
N ASP A 150 0.99 13.87 -19.93
CA ASP A 150 2.35 13.81 -19.39
C ASP A 150 2.42 13.34 -17.92
N THR A 151 1.34 13.52 -17.15
CA THR A 151 1.30 13.16 -15.72
C THR A 151 1.30 11.64 -15.52
N TYR A 152 0.75 10.84 -16.43
CA TYR A 152 0.69 9.38 -16.28
C TYR A 152 1.58 8.62 -17.27
N ARG A 153 2.04 9.28 -18.33
CA ARG A 153 2.75 8.67 -19.46
C ARG A 153 3.93 7.80 -19.06
N SER A 154 4.81 8.32 -18.21
CA SER A 154 6.02 7.60 -17.80
C SER A 154 5.70 6.36 -16.97
N ALA A 155 4.69 6.44 -16.10
CA ALA A 155 4.23 5.34 -15.27
C ALA A 155 3.53 4.26 -16.11
N LEU A 156 2.63 4.66 -17.03
CA LEU A 156 1.96 3.75 -17.96
C LEU A 156 2.95 3.04 -18.88
N ARG A 157 3.91 3.77 -19.46
CA ARG A 157 4.96 3.16 -20.27
C ARG A 157 5.77 2.13 -19.48
N LYS A 158 6.11 2.42 -18.22
CA LYS A 158 6.86 1.49 -17.38
C LYS A 158 6.01 0.28 -16.97
N TYR A 159 4.71 0.47 -16.77
CA TYR A 159 3.76 -0.61 -16.52
C TYR A 159 3.60 -1.51 -17.74
N GLY A 160 3.55 -0.96 -18.96
CA GLY A 160 3.58 -1.74 -20.21
C GLY A 160 4.81 -2.67 -20.29
N GLN A 161 6.00 -2.15 -19.96
CA GLN A 161 7.22 -2.98 -19.89
C GLN A 161 7.11 -4.12 -18.87
N TYR A 162 6.44 -3.88 -17.74
CA TYR A 162 6.15 -4.92 -16.75
C TYR A 162 5.22 -5.99 -17.33
N LEU A 163 4.15 -5.59 -18.04
CA LEU A 163 3.23 -6.55 -18.66
C LEU A 163 3.93 -7.39 -19.73
N ASP A 164 4.77 -6.78 -20.56
CA ASP A 164 5.56 -7.51 -21.55
C ASP A 164 6.51 -8.49 -20.86
N TRP A 165 7.28 -8.05 -19.86
CA TRP A 165 8.15 -8.93 -19.08
C TRP A 165 7.37 -10.09 -18.43
N HIS A 166 6.20 -9.80 -17.86
CA HIS A 166 5.35 -10.79 -17.21
C HIS A 166 4.82 -11.85 -18.19
N LYS A 167 4.52 -11.46 -19.44
CA LYS A 167 4.12 -12.38 -20.51
C LYS A 167 5.24 -13.34 -20.94
N TYR A 168 6.50 -12.91 -20.92
CA TYR A 168 7.63 -13.70 -21.43
C TYR A 168 8.35 -14.55 -20.38
N TYR A 169 8.32 -14.13 -19.11
CA TYR A 169 9.14 -14.73 -18.04
C TYR A 169 8.32 -15.43 -16.94
N ARG A 170 7.03 -15.70 -17.19
CA ARG A 170 6.13 -16.43 -16.30
C ARG A 170 5.31 -17.44 -17.08
#